data_AF-A0A8T0W1N4-F1
#
_entry.id   AF-A0A8T0W1N4-F1
#
_cell.length_a   1.000
_cell.length_b   1.000
_cell.length_c   1.000
_cell.angle_alpha   90.00
_cell.angle_beta   90.00
_cell.angle_gamma   90.00
#
_symmetry.space_group_name_H-M   'P 1'
#
loop_
_entity.id
_entity.type
_entity.pdbx_description
1 polymer ?
#
loop_
_entity_poly.entity_id
_entity_poly.type
_entity_poly.pdbx_seq_one_letter_code
_entity_poly.pdbx_strand_id
1 'polypeptide(L)'
;MAGDEGNGTPKDFNECVSQDQLNESIENGQKVMTETITQAVTAAIRDLKLPETIERVDRRISNLTDWVVVSETHPPPMEEEDVVYNAHGHVDQAATREARLQHRLRTNTTDMGCTHNRAPEDPYAKVKFTIPSFFRHYDAEGYLD
;
A
#
# COMPACT_ATOMS: atom_id res chain seq x y z
N MET A 1 -59.93 -43.65 -46.01
CA MET A 1 -58.95 -42.59 -46.31
C MET A 1 -59.34 -41.37 -45.50
N ALA A 2 -58.59 -41.07 -44.43
CA ALA A 2 -58.49 -39.75 -43.81
C ALA A 2 -57.34 -39.85 -42.79
N GLY A 3 -56.13 -39.55 -43.27
CA GLY A 3 -54.98 -39.35 -42.40
C GLY A 3 -55.15 -37.98 -41.74
N ASP A 4 -55.38 -37.98 -40.44
CA ASP A 4 -55.32 -36.79 -39.60
C ASP A 4 -53.84 -36.52 -39.32
N GLU A 5 -53.19 -35.77 -40.20
CA GLU A 5 -51.88 -35.20 -39.96
C GLU A 5 -52.02 -34.13 -38.88
N GLY A 6 -51.96 -34.58 -37.63
CA GLY A 6 -51.92 -33.76 -36.44
C GLY A 6 -50.67 -32.87 -36.45
N ASN A 7 -50.84 -31.68 -37.01
CA ASN A 7 -50.16 -30.43 -36.72
C ASN A 7 -49.10 -30.52 -35.60
N GLY A 8 -47.83 -30.63 -35.97
CA GLY A 8 -46.66 -30.75 -35.06
C GLY A 8 -46.32 -29.48 -34.28
N THR A 9 -47.31 -28.64 -33.99
CA THR A 9 -47.16 -27.54 -33.02
C THR A 9 -47.38 -28.09 -31.62
N PRO A 10 -46.40 -27.94 -30.71
CA PRO A 10 -46.54 -28.36 -29.33
C PRO A 10 -47.82 -27.77 -28.71
N LYS A 11 -48.67 -28.62 -28.14
CA LYS A 11 -50.00 -28.23 -27.62
C LYS A 11 -49.93 -27.79 -26.15
N ASP A 12 -48.84 -28.09 -25.46
CA ASP A 12 -48.59 -27.74 -24.07
C ASP A 12 -47.20 -27.11 -23.90
N PHE A 13 -47.06 -26.18 -22.96
CA PHE A 13 -45.78 -25.57 -22.62
C PHE A 13 -44.76 -26.61 -22.12
N ASN A 14 -45.22 -27.70 -21.50
CA ASN A 14 -44.36 -28.83 -21.07
C ASN A 14 -43.82 -29.67 -22.24
N GLU A 15 -44.35 -29.51 -23.46
CA GLU A 15 -43.89 -30.21 -24.66
C GLU A 15 -42.74 -29.45 -25.37
N CYS A 16 -42.51 -28.17 -25.02
CA CYS A 16 -41.46 -27.36 -25.63
C CYS A 16 -40.07 -27.59 -25.01
N VAL A 17 -39.98 -27.75 -23.68
CA VAL A 17 -38.71 -28.01 -22.95
C VAL A 17 -39.04 -28.76 -21.66
N SER A 18 -38.32 -29.85 -21.35
CA SER A 18 -38.52 -30.55 -20.09
C SER A 18 -37.91 -29.78 -18.90
N GLN A 19 -38.47 -29.97 -17.71
CA GLN A 19 -37.95 -29.36 -16.48
C GLN A 19 -36.48 -29.75 -16.23
N ASP A 20 -36.10 -30.98 -16.56
CA ASP A 20 -34.73 -31.46 -16.43
C ASP A 20 -33.77 -30.75 -17.38
N GLN A 21 -34.19 -30.51 -18.63
CA GLN A 21 -33.40 -29.74 -19.61
C GLN A 21 -33.20 -28.29 -19.17
N LEU A 22 -34.20 -27.67 -18.54
CA LEU A 22 -34.08 -26.33 -17.97
C LEU A 22 -33.09 -26.31 -16.81
N ASN A 23 -33.19 -27.26 -15.88
CA ASN A 23 -32.28 -27.35 -14.74
C ASN A 23 -30.83 -27.57 -15.21
N GLU A 24 -30.60 -28.48 -16.16
CA GLU A 24 -29.27 -28.72 -16.72
C GLU A 24 -28.71 -27.47 -17.41
N SER A 25 -29.53 -26.74 -18.16
CA SER A 25 -29.12 -25.49 -18.80
C SER A 25 -28.75 -24.40 -17.78
N ILE A 26 -29.50 -24.29 -16.69
CA ILE A 26 -29.21 -23.36 -15.59
C ILE A 26 -27.89 -23.73 -14.90
N GLU A 27 -27.69 -25.00 -14.56
CA GLU A 27 -26.45 -25.49 -13.94
C GLU A 27 -25.24 -25.26 -14.84
N ASN A 28 -25.35 -25.57 -16.14
CA ASN A 28 -24.29 -25.29 -17.10
C ASN A 28 -24.01 -23.79 -17.21
N GLY A 29 -25.05 -22.96 -17.24
CA GLY A 29 -24.90 -21.50 -17.25
C GLY A 29 -24.17 -20.98 -16.02
N GLN A 30 -24.52 -21.48 -14.83
CA GLN A 30 -23.84 -21.14 -13.58
C GLN A 30 -22.37 -21.60 -13.58
N LYS A 31 -22.11 -22.80 -14.09
CA LYS A 31 -20.74 -23.32 -14.22
C LYS A 31 -19.89 -22.46 -15.16
N VAL A 32 -20.37 -22.18 -16.36
CA VAL A 32 -19.65 -21.33 -17.33
C VAL A 32 -19.41 -19.93 -16.76
N MET A 33 -20.41 -19.36 -16.07
CA MET A 33 -20.27 -18.05 -15.45
C MET A 33 -19.22 -18.05 -14.34
N THR A 34 -19.23 -19.04 -13.44
CA THR A 34 -18.25 -19.13 -12.35
C THR A 34 -16.84 -19.37 -12.88
N GLU A 35 -16.67 -20.21 -13.90
CA GLU A 35 -15.40 -20.42 -14.59
C GLU A 35 -14.89 -19.13 -15.25
N THR A 36 -15.76 -18.42 -15.97
CA THR A 36 -15.41 -17.15 -16.64
C THR A 36 -15.00 -16.08 -15.64
N ILE A 37 -15.75 -15.93 -14.54
CA ILE A 37 -15.42 -14.98 -13.47
C ILE A 37 -14.08 -15.35 -12.83
N THR A 38 -13.88 -16.64 -12.49
CA THR A 38 -12.64 -17.10 -11.87
C THR A 38 -11.44 -16.86 -12.79
N GLN A 39 -11.59 -17.12 -14.08
CA GLN A 39 -10.55 -16.87 -15.07
C GLN A 39 -10.24 -15.38 -15.21
N ALA A 40 -11.26 -14.52 -15.28
CA ALA A 40 -11.10 -13.08 -15.37
C ALA A 40 -10.41 -12.49 -14.13
N VAL A 41 -10.81 -12.92 -12.93
CA VAL A 41 -10.19 -12.50 -11.67
C VAL A 41 -8.74 -12.98 -11.59
N THR A 42 -8.48 -14.24 -11.95
CA THR A 42 -7.12 -14.80 -11.96
C THR A 42 -6.21 -14.07 -12.95
N ALA A 43 -6.71 -13.75 -14.14
CA ALA A 43 -5.99 -12.96 -15.12
C ALA A 43 -5.68 -11.56 -14.59
N ALA A 44 -6.66 -10.88 -14.00
CA ALA A 44 -6.45 -9.55 -13.42
C ALA A 44 -5.41 -9.55 -12.28
N ILE A 45 -5.46 -10.55 -11.37
CA ILE A 45 -4.47 -10.70 -10.28
C ILE A 45 -3.05 -10.85 -10.84
N ARG A 46 -2.90 -11.66 -11.90
CA ARG A 46 -1.62 -11.87 -12.57
C ARG A 46 -1.14 -10.64 -13.32
N ASP A 47 -2.02 -9.97 -14.05
CA ASP A 47 -1.67 -8.78 -14.85
C ASP A 47 -1.26 -7.60 -13.95
N LEU A 48 -1.89 -7.49 -12.78
CA LEU A 48 -1.53 -6.54 -11.73
C LEU A 48 -0.25 -6.93 -10.97
N LYS A 49 0.32 -8.12 -11.22
CA LYS A 49 1.53 -8.64 -10.54
C LYS A 49 1.40 -8.57 -9.02
N LEU A 50 0.19 -8.84 -8.51
CA LEU A 50 -0.09 -8.76 -7.09
C LEU A 50 0.82 -9.68 -6.26
N PRO A 51 1.08 -10.95 -6.67
CA PRO A 51 1.98 -11.83 -5.91
C PRO A 51 3.37 -11.21 -5.69
N GLU A 52 3.99 -10.68 -6.73
CA GLU A 52 5.33 -10.08 -6.66
C GLU A 52 5.34 -8.80 -5.81
N THR A 53 4.27 -8.00 -5.88
CA THR A 53 4.17 -6.81 -5.04
C THR A 53 4.01 -7.16 -3.56
N ILE A 54 3.23 -8.20 -3.24
CA ILE A 54 3.02 -8.69 -1.87
C ILE A 54 4.33 -9.26 -1.32
N GLU A 55 5.04 -10.11 -2.07
CA GLU A 55 6.35 -10.63 -1.65
C GLU A 55 7.38 -9.52 -1.39
N ARG A 56 7.40 -8.50 -2.26
CA ARG A 56 8.30 -7.36 -2.07
C ARG A 56 7.97 -6.55 -0.82
N VAL A 57 6.68 -6.37 -0.53
CA VAL A 57 6.22 -5.68 0.68
C VAL A 57 6.60 -6.51 1.91
N ASP A 58 6.35 -7.82 1.89
CA ASP A 58 6.68 -8.74 2.97
C ASP A 58 8.18 -8.72 3.31
N ARG A 59 9.05 -8.75 2.28
CA ARG A 59 10.50 -8.63 2.47
C ARG A 59 10.90 -7.29 3.09
N ARG A 60 10.26 -6.19 2.70
CA ARG A 60 10.55 -4.86 3.29
C ARG A 60 10.12 -4.80 4.74
N ILE A 61 8.96 -5.37 5.07
CA ILE A 61 8.47 -5.44 6.46
C ILE A 61 9.39 -6.30 7.31
N SER A 62 9.81 -7.46 6.80
CA SER A 62 10.77 -8.34 7.48
C SER A 62 12.08 -7.62 7.76
N ASN A 63 12.67 -6.98 6.75
CA ASN A 63 13.88 -6.19 6.94
C ASN A 63 13.69 -5.09 7.99
N LEU A 64 12.60 -4.31 7.91
CA LEU A 64 12.34 -3.25 8.90
C LEU A 64 12.20 -3.82 10.31
N THR A 65 11.56 -4.97 10.45
CA THR A 65 11.41 -5.67 11.73
C THR A 65 12.78 -6.06 12.28
N ASP A 66 13.66 -6.62 11.46
CA ASP A 66 15.04 -6.95 11.85
C ASP A 66 15.82 -5.69 12.27
N TRP A 67 15.69 -4.59 11.52
CA TRP A 67 16.34 -3.31 11.86
C TRP A 67 15.83 -2.73 13.18
N VAL A 68 14.53 -2.87 13.48
CA VAL A 68 13.96 -2.45 14.77
C VAL A 68 14.57 -3.27 15.91
N VAL A 69 14.65 -4.59 15.76
CA VAL A 69 15.28 -5.47 16.76
C VAL A 69 16.75 -5.11 16.97
N VAL A 70 17.51 -4.87 15.89
CA VAL A 70 18.91 -4.43 15.99
C VAL A 70 19.01 -3.07 16.69
N SER A 71 18.14 -2.12 16.35
CA SER A 71 18.15 -0.79 16.98
C SER A 71 17.75 -0.81 18.45
N GLU A 72 16.88 -1.74 18.86
CA GLU A 72 16.47 -1.91 20.26
C GLU A 72 17.57 -2.60 21.08
N THR A 73 18.27 -3.57 20.49
CA THR A 73 19.31 -4.36 21.18
C THR A 73 20.69 -3.70 21.17
N HIS A 74 21.00 -2.89 20.16
CA HIS A 74 22.22 -2.10 20.06
C HIS A 74 21.87 -0.61 19.98
N PRO A 75 21.57 0.04 21.13
CA PRO A 75 21.57 1.49 21.17
C PRO A 75 22.95 1.96 20.70
N PRO A 76 23.04 3.01 19.86
CA PRO A 76 24.32 3.44 19.35
C PRO A 76 25.23 3.82 20.54
N PRO A 77 26.57 3.74 20.41
CA PRO A 77 27.49 4.02 21.50
C PRO A 77 27.15 5.35 22.17
N MET A 78 27.13 5.40 23.51
CA MET A 78 26.91 6.66 24.23
C MET A 78 28.09 7.58 23.92
N GLU A 79 27.81 8.71 23.28
CA GLU A 79 28.76 9.80 23.25
C GLU A 79 28.72 10.46 24.63
N GLU A 80 29.88 10.66 25.26
CA GLU A 80 29.98 11.19 26.62
C GLU A 80 29.29 12.57 26.77
N GLU A 81 29.19 13.30 25.65
CA GLU A 81 28.58 14.63 25.54
C GLU A 81 27.05 14.62 25.76
N ASP A 82 26.38 13.49 25.52
CA ASP A 82 24.92 13.36 25.67
C ASP A 82 24.50 12.83 27.05
N VAL A 83 25.46 12.49 27.93
CA VAL A 83 25.20 11.91 29.24
C VAL A 83 24.71 12.98 30.21
N VAL A 84 23.44 12.87 30.62
CA VAL A 84 22.82 13.78 31.59
C VAL A 84 22.82 13.12 32.97
N TYR A 85 23.39 13.79 33.96
CA TYR A 85 23.38 13.35 35.35
C TYR A 85 22.22 14.01 36.10
N ASN A 86 21.53 13.23 36.94
CA ASN A 86 20.50 13.76 37.83
C ASN A 86 21.12 14.49 39.04
N ALA A 87 20.27 15.10 39.87
CA ALA A 87 20.70 15.85 41.06
C ALA A 87 21.51 15.02 42.09
N HIS A 88 21.46 13.69 42.00
CA HIS A 88 22.19 12.76 42.86
C HIS A 88 23.52 12.30 42.24
N GLY A 89 23.89 12.82 41.06
CA GLY A 89 25.12 12.45 40.36
C GLY A 89 25.06 11.11 39.64
N HIS A 90 23.88 10.50 39.49
CA HIS A 90 23.70 9.28 38.69
C HIS A 90 23.26 9.62 37.27
N VAL A 91 23.63 8.77 36.31
CA VAL A 91 23.18 8.92 34.92
C VAL A 91 21.66 8.80 34.86
N ASP A 92 21.02 9.86 34.40
CA ASP A 92 19.60 9.86 34.08
C ASP A 92 19.42 9.28 32.68
N GLN A 93 19.00 8.01 32.61
CA GLN A 93 18.82 7.31 31.34
C GLN A 93 17.74 7.95 30.45
N ALA A 94 16.70 8.55 31.05
CA ALA A 94 15.63 9.17 30.29
C ALA A 94 16.10 10.51 29.69
N ALA A 95 16.72 11.36 30.51
CA ALA A 95 17.23 12.64 30.05
C ALA A 95 18.41 12.48 29.07
N THR A 96 19.29 11.49 29.28
CA THR A 96 20.36 11.12 28.35
C THR A 96 19.81 10.68 26.99
N ARG A 97 18.73 9.88 26.98
CA ARG A 97 18.07 9.45 25.74
C ARG A 97 17.48 10.64 24.97
N GLU A 98 16.85 11.57 25.69
CA GLU A 98 16.26 12.78 25.10
C GLU A 98 17.31 13.74 24.55
N ALA A 99 18.37 14.03 25.32
CA ALA A 99 19.49 14.86 24.90
C ALA A 99 20.12 14.35 23.60
N ARG A 100 20.31 13.03 23.51
CA ARG A 100 20.80 12.36 22.31
C ARG A 100 19.88 12.54 21.10
N LEU A 101 18.57 12.36 21.29
CA LEU A 101 17.59 12.57 20.21
C LEU A 101 17.66 14.02 19.71
N GLN A 102 17.76 14.99 20.61
CA GLN A 102 17.92 16.40 20.29
C GLN A 102 19.22 16.68 19.52
N HIS A 103 20.35 16.09 19.95
CA HIS A 103 21.64 16.25 19.26
C HIS A 103 21.57 15.73 17.82
N ARG A 104 21.01 14.53 17.60
CA ARG A 104 20.81 13.96 16.25
C ARG A 104 19.88 14.79 15.38
N LEU A 105 18.81 15.34 15.96
CA LEU A 105 17.92 16.23 15.23
C LEU A 105 18.65 17.50 14.81
N ARG A 106 19.48 18.10 15.69
CA ARG A 106 20.30 19.27 15.37
C ARG A 106 21.31 18.99 14.25
N THR A 107 22.05 17.89 14.31
CA THR A 107 23.02 17.53 13.27
C THR A 107 22.34 17.29 11.92
N ASN A 108 21.21 16.56 11.91
CA ASN A 108 20.40 16.39 10.70
C ASN A 108 19.89 17.71 10.12
N THR A 109 19.57 18.72 10.95
CA THR A 109 19.15 20.04 10.47
C THR A 109 20.30 20.92 10.01
N THR A 110 21.52 20.69 10.50
CA THR A 110 22.68 21.56 10.23
C THR A 110 23.21 21.37 8.80
N ASP A 111 23.26 20.12 8.30
CA ASP A 111 23.67 19.81 6.92
C ASP A 111 22.58 20.06 5.87
N MET A 112 21.35 20.34 6.31
CA MET A 112 20.25 20.76 5.43
C MET A 112 20.22 22.29 5.26
N GLY A 113 21.13 23.02 5.93
CA GLY A 113 21.36 24.43 5.74
C GLY A 113 21.90 24.71 4.33
N CYS A 114 21.09 25.37 3.50
CA CYS A 114 21.51 25.96 2.23
C CYS A 114 22.63 27.00 2.46
N THR A 115 23.87 26.54 2.60
CA THR A 115 25.05 27.39 2.57
C THR A 115 25.91 27.02 1.37
N HIS A 116 25.99 28.00 0.45
CA HIS A 116 26.86 28.16 -0.71
C HIS A 116 26.32 27.69 -2.06
N ASN A 117 25.79 28.67 -2.80
CA ASN A 117 25.57 28.70 -4.23
C ASN A 117 26.87 28.39 -5.03
N ARG A 118 27.31 27.14 -5.09
CA ARG A 118 28.27 26.66 -6.10
C ARG A 118 27.99 25.20 -6.43
N ALA A 119 27.04 24.96 -7.33
CA ALA A 119 26.97 23.73 -8.10
C ALA A 119 27.23 24.06 -9.57
N PRO A 120 28.24 23.44 -10.24
CA PRO A 120 28.34 23.46 -11.69
C PRO A 120 27.13 22.70 -12.25
N GLU A 121 26.37 23.37 -13.10
CA GLU A 121 25.29 22.88 -13.98
C GLU A 121 24.92 21.39 -13.87
N ASP A 122 24.20 21.00 -12.81
CA ASP A 122 23.41 19.78 -12.80
C ASP A 122 22.02 20.09 -13.38
N PRO A 123 21.65 19.54 -14.55
CA PRO A 123 20.36 19.80 -15.20
C PRO A 123 19.17 19.22 -14.42
N TYR A 124 19.38 18.37 -13.41
CA TYR A 124 18.33 17.81 -12.56
C TYR A 124 18.20 18.52 -11.19
N ALA A 125 19.08 19.45 -10.85
CA ALA A 125 19.06 20.16 -9.56
C ALA A 125 17.98 21.27 -9.45
N LYS A 126 17.06 21.39 -10.42
CA LYS A 126 16.08 22.49 -10.52
C LYS A 126 14.65 22.12 -10.14
N VAL A 127 14.43 21.19 -9.22
CA VAL A 127 13.14 21.13 -8.51
C VAL A 127 13.38 21.32 -7.03
N LYS A 128 13.48 22.59 -6.63
CA LYS A 128 13.44 22.97 -5.21
C LYS A 128 11.98 23.01 -4.80
N PHE A 129 11.48 21.93 -4.19
CA PHE A 129 10.18 21.97 -3.53
C PHE A 129 10.30 22.92 -2.33
N THR A 130 9.67 24.08 -2.45
CA THR A 130 9.57 25.03 -1.34
C THR A 130 8.36 24.58 -0.52
N ILE A 131 8.60 23.97 0.65
CA ILE A 131 7.52 23.63 1.58
C ILE A 131 7.08 24.94 2.24
N PRO A 132 5.82 25.38 2.05
CA PRO A 132 5.33 26.59 2.69
C PRO A 132 5.33 26.42 4.22
N SER A 133 5.69 27.48 4.93
CA SER A 133 5.59 27.50 6.40
C SER A 133 4.12 27.36 6.83
N PHE A 134 3.81 26.33 7.62
CA PHE A 134 2.46 26.03 8.13
C PHE A 134 1.99 26.93 9.28
N PHE A 135 2.62 28.09 9.49
CA PHE A 135 2.32 28.98 10.63
C PHE A 135 1.07 29.85 10.47
N ARG A 136 0.30 29.71 9.38
CA ARG A 136 -1.02 30.35 9.24
C ARG A 136 -2.05 29.37 8.69
N HIS A 137 -3.30 29.56 9.12
CA HIS A 137 -4.44 28.68 8.81
C HIS A 137 -4.52 28.34 7.33
N TYR A 138 -4.60 27.04 7.07
CA TYR A 138 -4.74 26.45 5.74
C TYR A 138 -6.17 26.67 5.26
N ASP A 139 -6.38 27.67 4.41
CA ASP A 139 -7.66 27.87 3.72
C ASP A 139 -7.65 27.00 2.45
N ALA A 140 -8.28 25.84 2.54
CA ALA A 140 -8.34 24.86 1.47
C ALA A 140 -9.21 25.32 0.28
N GLU A 141 -10.09 26.30 0.47
CA GLU A 141 -11.05 26.71 -0.57
C GLU A 141 -10.47 27.72 -1.57
N GLY A 142 -9.38 28.42 -1.25
CA GLY A 142 -8.74 29.39 -2.14
C GLY A 142 -7.84 28.82 -3.24
N TYR A 143 -7.65 27.49 -3.28
CA TYR A 143 -6.78 26.80 -4.26
C TYR A 143 -7.56 25.96 -5.28
N LEU A 144 -8.89 26.06 -5.29
CA LEU A 144 -9.78 25.37 -6.24
C LEU A 144 -10.48 26.36 -7.17
N ASP A 145 -9.71 27.25 -7.81
CA ASP A 145 -10.13 27.97 -9.03
C ASP A 145 -9.42 27.37 -10.26
#